data_AF-A0A7R9F1N7-F1
#
_entry.id   AF-A0A7R9F1N7-F1
#
_cell.length_a   1.000
_cell.length_b   1.000
_cell.length_c   1.000
_cell.angle_alpha   90.00
_cell.angle_beta   90.00
_cell.angle_gamma   90.00
#
_symmetry.space_group_name_H-M   'P 1'
#
loop_
_entity.id
_entity.type
_entity.pdbx_description
1 polymer ?
#
loop_
_entity_poly.entity_id
_entity_poly.type
_entity_poly.pdbx_seq_one_letter_code
_entity_poly.pdbx_strand_id
1 'polypeptide(L)'
;MSARHRTLLFNNLRSAGRGLRVAMPTPALGRRRTASCLRTAVFLFLVTFVWLQLHVANLSSGRQGPGSDSQEGNDSSAAILSMVPQMLHKFLTPKPRNSTQVFVILSPEAPDNQTMQQHPGTCLLSSAPKLLTIKPCNTTQPSANATDAQNQNGSGRPLLNISDIKRNIERYNDLQTVLNEDVFGPVQNDSLVIVVQVHTRLIYLRHLIVSLAQARDIDSVLLVFSHDYYDEEINELVQSVDFCKVMQIFYPTSIQTHPHEFPGESAGDCPRNVKKEQAKEMMCINALHPDLYGHYREAKFTQTKHHWWWKANRVFNQLEVTRNHTGIYQPFGI
;
A
#
# COMPACT_ATOMS: atom_id res chain seq x y z
N MET A 1 -56.45 76.83 -54.44
CA MET A 1 -55.96 76.84 -55.84
C MET A 1 -55.83 75.38 -56.28
N SER A 2 -56.91 74.78 -56.81
CA SER A 2 -57.09 74.36 -58.23
C SER A 2 -55.98 73.42 -58.73
N ALA A 3 -56.21 72.20 -59.24
CA ALA A 3 -57.41 71.62 -59.85
C ALA A 3 -57.32 70.07 -60.04
N ARG A 4 -58.51 69.44 -60.15
CA ARG A 4 -58.94 68.25 -60.98
C ARG A 4 -58.41 66.84 -60.62
N HIS A 5 -59.18 65.85 -60.11
CA HIS A 5 -60.32 65.05 -60.67
C HIS A 5 -60.00 64.38 -62.03
N ARG A 6 -60.19 63.09 -62.36
CA ARG A 6 -61.14 61.97 -62.04
C ARG A 6 -60.47 60.64 -62.48
N THR A 7 -60.57 59.50 -61.77
CA THR A 7 -61.63 58.45 -61.73
C THR A 7 -61.63 57.45 -62.90
N LEU A 8 -61.91 56.17 -62.54
CA LEU A 8 -62.48 55.03 -63.30
C LEU A 8 -61.48 53.89 -63.60
N LEU A 9 -61.79 52.59 -63.51
CA LEU A 9 -62.79 51.79 -62.80
C LEU A 9 -62.49 50.30 -63.15
N PHE A 10 -62.96 49.39 -62.30
CA PHE A 10 -63.39 48.01 -62.58
C PHE A 10 -62.42 46.79 -62.61
N ASN A 11 -62.80 45.86 -61.72
CA ASN A 11 -62.97 44.40 -61.85
C ASN A 11 -61.80 43.42 -61.64
N ASN A 12 -61.79 42.86 -60.42
CA ASN A 12 -62.05 41.44 -60.08
C ASN A 12 -61.53 40.34 -61.03
N LEU A 13 -60.60 39.51 -60.54
CA LEU A 13 -60.42 38.11 -60.96
C LEU A 13 -59.59 37.32 -59.93
N ARG A 14 -60.14 36.17 -59.51
CA ARG A 14 -59.48 35.08 -58.77
C ARG A 14 -58.40 34.42 -59.63
N SER A 15 -57.26 34.04 -59.05
CA SER A 15 -56.74 32.65 -59.04
C SER A 15 -55.43 32.55 -58.23
N ALA A 16 -55.12 31.34 -57.81
CA ALA A 16 -54.19 30.91 -56.79
C ALA A 16 -52.68 31.08 -57.10
N GLY A 17 -51.87 31.17 -56.04
CA GLY A 17 -50.42 31.00 -56.10
C GLY A 17 -49.71 31.30 -54.77
N ARG A 18 -49.09 30.28 -54.17
CA ARG A 18 -48.35 30.32 -52.88
C ARG A 18 -47.12 31.23 -52.95
N GLY A 19 -46.81 31.91 -51.84
CA GLY A 19 -45.52 32.56 -51.58
C GLY A 19 -45.42 33.13 -50.16
N LEU A 20 -44.40 32.71 -49.42
CA LEU A 20 -44.11 32.86 -47.99
C LEU A 20 -44.36 34.26 -47.35
N ARG A 21 -44.91 34.25 -46.12
CA ARG A 21 -44.91 35.40 -45.20
C ARG A 21 -43.62 35.39 -44.36
N VAL A 22 -42.83 36.45 -44.45
CA VAL A 22 -41.74 36.75 -43.50
C VAL A 22 -42.33 37.56 -42.34
N ALA A 23 -42.17 37.03 -41.12
CA ALA A 23 -42.57 37.69 -39.89
C ALA A 23 -41.43 38.55 -39.34
N MET A 24 -41.74 39.81 -38.98
CA MET A 24 -40.84 40.69 -38.22
C MET A 24 -41.17 40.55 -36.72
N PRO A 25 -40.21 40.25 -35.83
CA PRO A 25 -40.45 40.21 -34.40
C PRO A 25 -40.31 41.59 -33.74
N THR A 26 -41.25 41.91 -32.85
CA THR A 26 -41.24 43.04 -31.90
C THR A 26 -40.16 42.88 -30.81
N PRO A 27 -39.62 43.97 -30.22
CA PRO A 27 -38.53 43.88 -29.26
C PRO A 27 -38.99 43.43 -27.87
N ALA A 28 -38.08 42.71 -27.19
CA ALA A 28 -38.29 41.98 -25.96
C ALA A 28 -38.31 42.84 -24.68
N LEU A 29 -39.40 42.76 -23.90
CA LEU A 29 -39.41 43.08 -22.45
C LEU A 29 -39.02 41.81 -21.65
N GLY A 30 -37.73 41.48 -21.58
CA GLY A 30 -37.26 40.32 -20.79
C GLY A 30 -35.96 40.54 -20.01
N ARG A 31 -35.27 41.67 -20.20
CA ARG A 31 -33.89 41.86 -19.74
C ARG A 31 -33.75 42.87 -18.61
N ARG A 32 -34.60 42.81 -17.59
CA ARG A 32 -34.45 43.67 -16.37
C ARG A 32 -34.55 42.91 -15.05
N ARG A 33 -35.16 41.72 -15.01
CA ARG A 33 -35.33 40.94 -13.76
C ARG A 33 -34.13 40.06 -13.41
N THR A 34 -33.37 39.57 -14.39
CA THR A 34 -32.22 38.67 -14.18
C THR A 34 -30.99 39.39 -13.60
N ALA A 35 -30.75 40.64 -13.99
CA ALA A 35 -29.63 41.43 -13.47
C ALA A 35 -29.80 41.81 -11.99
N SER A 36 -31.04 42.05 -11.55
CA SER A 36 -31.32 42.36 -10.14
C SER A 36 -31.16 41.12 -9.26
N CYS A 37 -31.63 39.95 -9.72
CA CYS A 37 -31.45 38.68 -9.01
C CYS A 37 -29.96 38.30 -8.87
N LEU A 38 -29.17 38.46 -9.94
CA LEU A 38 -27.74 38.16 -9.90
C LEU A 38 -26.98 39.10 -8.95
N ARG A 39 -27.32 40.40 -8.93
CA ARG A 39 -26.71 41.36 -7.99
C ARG A 39 -27.05 41.02 -6.54
N THR A 40 -28.30 40.64 -6.25
CA THR A 40 -28.69 40.21 -4.91
C THR A 40 -27.99 38.91 -4.51
N ALA A 41 -27.85 37.95 -5.41
CA ALA A 41 -27.14 36.69 -5.14
C ALA A 41 -25.64 36.91 -4.85
N VAL A 42 -24.98 37.77 -5.62
CA VAL A 42 -23.57 38.14 -5.38
C VAL A 42 -23.40 38.84 -4.04
N PHE A 43 -24.33 39.75 -3.69
CA PHE A 43 -24.28 40.43 -2.40
C PHE A 43 -24.44 39.47 -1.23
N LEU A 44 -25.40 38.54 -1.30
CA LEU A 44 -25.59 37.50 -0.28
C LEU A 44 -24.34 36.61 -0.15
N PHE A 45 -23.74 36.22 -1.28
CA PHE A 45 -22.50 35.46 -1.27
C PHE A 45 -21.37 36.20 -0.56
N LEU A 46 -21.15 37.49 -0.88
CA LEU A 46 -20.12 38.30 -0.23
C LEU A 46 -20.36 38.47 1.27
N VAL A 47 -21.61 38.70 1.69
CA VAL A 47 -21.96 38.82 3.12
C VAL A 47 -21.71 37.50 3.85
N THR A 48 -22.12 36.36 3.28
CA THR A 48 -21.85 35.04 3.88
C THR A 48 -20.36 34.72 3.94
N PHE A 49 -19.59 35.09 2.91
CA PHE A 49 -18.15 34.89 2.87
C PHE A 49 -17.44 35.73 3.93
N VAL A 50 -17.79 37.02 4.06
CA VAL A 50 -17.22 37.89 5.10
C VAL A 50 -17.61 37.42 6.50
N TRP A 51 -18.85 36.97 6.70
CA TRP A 51 -19.29 36.38 7.97
C TRP A 51 -18.50 35.11 8.30
N LEU A 52 -18.25 34.24 7.31
CA LEU A 52 -17.45 33.04 7.48
C LEU A 52 -15.98 33.37 7.81
N GLN A 53 -15.39 34.34 7.11
CA GLN A 53 -14.03 34.82 7.38
C GLN A 53 -13.91 35.44 8.77
N LEU A 54 -14.92 36.18 9.22
CA LEU A 54 -14.97 36.75 10.57
C LEU A 54 -15.16 35.65 11.63
N HIS A 55 -15.97 34.64 11.35
CA HIS A 55 -16.14 33.49 12.23
C HIS A 55 -14.86 32.65 12.34
N VAL A 56 -14.13 32.46 11.24
CA VAL A 56 -12.82 31.79 11.20
C VAL A 56 -11.75 32.64 11.92
N ALA A 57 -11.78 33.96 11.76
CA ALA A 57 -10.88 34.87 12.48
C ALA A 57 -11.17 34.93 13.98
N ASN A 58 -12.43 34.79 14.39
CA ASN A 58 -12.81 34.71 15.79
C ASN A 58 -12.44 33.35 16.41
N LEU A 59 -12.43 32.28 15.61
CA LEU A 59 -11.85 30.98 16.00
C LEU A 59 -10.32 31.02 16.09
N SER A 60 -9.64 31.86 15.29
CA SER A 60 -8.17 32.00 15.34
C SER A 60 -7.69 32.98 16.42
N SER A 61 -8.56 33.85 16.94
CA SER A 61 -8.21 34.85 17.96
C SER A 61 -8.17 34.31 19.40
N GLY A 62 -8.41 33.02 19.61
CA GLY A 62 -8.42 32.38 20.94
C GLY A 62 -7.07 31.90 21.48
N ARG A 63 -5.92 32.28 20.90
CA ARG A 63 -4.61 31.72 21.30
C ARG A 63 -3.62 32.78 21.80
N GLN A 64 -3.85 33.29 23.02
CA GLN A 64 -2.83 33.91 23.88
C GLN A 64 -3.11 33.61 25.37
N GLY A 65 -2.15 33.01 26.07
CA GLY A 65 -2.07 32.99 27.55
C GLY A 65 -1.91 31.59 28.18
N PRO A 66 -1.00 31.37 29.16
CA PRO A 66 -0.34 30.08 29.41
C PRO A 66 -0.92 29.26 30.58
N GLY A 67 -0.68 27.94 30.55
CA GLY A 67 -0.60 27.10 31.74
C GLY A 67 -1.62 25.96 31.85
N SER A 68 -1.13 24.82 32.34
CA SER A 68 -1.80 23.63 32.88
C SER A 68 -2.26 22.53 31.90
N ASP A 69 -1.48 21.44 31.96
CA ASP A 69 -1.81 20.01 31.90
C ASP A 69 -3.20 19.54 31.42
N SER A 70 -3.14 18.44 30.65
CA SER A 70 -4.17 17.38 30.48
C SER A 70 -5.10 17.44 29.26
N GLN A 71 -4.61 17.17 28.03
CA GLN A 71 -5.48 16.56 26.99
C GLN A 71 -4.76 15.93 25.78
N GLU A 72 -3.80 15.03 26.01
CA GLU A 72 -3.02 14.40 24.94
C GLU A 72 -3.70 13.15 24.33
N GLY A 73 -4.91 13.32 23.80
CA GLY A 73 -5.66 12.24 23.14
C GLY A 73 -6.27 12.61 21.79
N ASN A 74 -6.72 13.85 21.64
CA ASN A 74 -7.42 14.28 20.43
C ASN A 74 -6.49 15.01 19.44
N ASP A 75 -5.51 15.76 19.94
CA ASP A 75 -4.60 16.56 19.11
C ASP A 75 -3.67 15.70 18.24
N SER A 76 -3.21 14.56 18.75
CA SER A 76 -2.32 13.64 18.02
C SER A 76 -3.01 13.03 16.81
N SER A 77 -4.30 12.71 16.90
CA SER A 77 -5.07 12.15 15.79
C SER A 77 -5.33 13.17 14.68
N ALA A 78 -5.62 14.42 15.06
CA ALA A 78 -5.82 15.53 14.14
C ALA A 78 -4.51 15.94 13.44
N ALA A 79 -3.39 15.93 14.17
CA ALA A 79 -2.07 16.18 13.61
C ALA A 79 -1.67 15.10 12.59
N ILE A 80 -1.91 13.81 12.88
CA ILE A 80 -1.61 12.71 11.95
C ILE A 80 -2.45 12.81 10.67
N LEU A 81 -3.74 13.14 10.78
CA LEU A 81 -4.63 13.32 9.62
C LEU A 81 -4.28 14.57 8.79
N SER A 82 -3.59 15.55 9.37
CA SER A 82 -3.13 16.73 8.61
C SER A 82 -1.88 16.47 7.75
N MET A 83 -1.14 15.40 8.05
CA MET A 83 0.13 15.05 7.39
C MET A 83 -0.03 13.99 6.31
N VAL A 84 -1.24 13.47 6.09
CA VAL A 84 -1.50 12.34 5.20
C VAL A 84 -2.48 12.76 4.09
N PRO A 85 -2.25 12.38 2.82
CA PRO A 85 -3.23 12.61 1.76
C PRO A 85 -4.60 11.99 2.09
N GLN A 86 -5.69 12.73 1.86
CA GLN A 86 -7.05 12.38 2.32
C GLN A 86 -7.52 10.96 1.92
N MET A 87 -7.03 10.42 0.80
CA MET A 87 -7.34 9.05 0.35
C MET A 87 -6.94 7.96 1.35
N LEU A 88 -5.98 8.25 2.23
CA LEU A 88 -5.45 7.28 3.19
C LEU A 88 -6.10 7.37 4.57
N HIS A 89 -6.94 8.37 4.84
CA HIS A 89 -7.58 8.57 6.14
C HIS A 89 -8.50 7.42 6.54
N LYS A 90 -9.10 6.72 5.56
CA LYS A 90 -9.96 5.54 5.79
C LYS A 90 -9.22 4.38 6.45
N PHE A 91 -7.88 4.34 6.34
CA PHE A 91 -7.05 3.27 6.89
C PHE A 91 -6.39 3.62 8.23
N LEU A 92 -6.59 4.84 8.74
CA LEU A 92 -5.93 5.36 9.95
C LEU A 92 -6.82 5.33 11.19
N THR A 93 -7.84 4.47 11.25
CA THR A 93 -8.78 4.44 12.38
C THR A 93 -8.05 4.14 13.70
N PRO A 94 -8.03 5.07 14.68
CA PRO A 94 -7.40 4.82 15.96
C PRO A 94 -8.23 3.82 16.77
N LYS A 95 -7.57 2.80 17.33
CA LYS A 95 -8.20 1.81 18.22
C LYS A 95 -8.39 2.41 19.62
N PRO A 96 -9.61 2.39 20.21
CA PRO A 96 -9.81 2.87 21.57
C PRO A 96 -9.11 1.93 22.56
N ARG A 97 -8.29 2.51 23.43
CA ARG A 97 -7.57 1.80 24.49
C ARG A 97 -8.46 1.83 25.73
N ASN A 98 -9.02 0.68 26.12
CA ASN A 98 -9.64 0.51 27.43
C ASN A 98 -9.16 -0.79 28.08
N SER A 99 -8.59 -0.60 29.27
CA SER A 99 -8.49 -1.49 30.43
C SER A 99 -7.65 -2.77 30.34
N THR A 100 -6.61 -2.75 31.18
CA THR A 100 -5.79 -3.85 31.72
C THR A 100 -6.41 -5.25 31.67
N GLN A 101 -5.81 -6.13 30.88
CA GLN A 101 -5.57 -7.52 31.30
C GLN A 101 -4.08 -7.82 31.17
N VAL A 102 -3.45 -7.97 32.32
CA VAL A 102 -2.13 -8.58 32.47
C VAL A 102 -2.32 -10.05 32.10
N PHE A 103 -1.82 -10.47 30.94
CA PHE A 103 -1.68 -11.88 30.59
C PHE A 103 -0.22 -12.26 30.79
N VAL A 104 0.08 -12.84 31.96
CA VAL A 104 1.32 -13.56 32.23
C VAL A 104 1.24 -14.87 31.45
N ILE A 105 2.06 -15.05 30.42
CA ILE A 105 2.29 -16.38 29.84
C ILE A 105 3.45 -17.00 30.61
N LEU A 106 3.10 -17.90 31.52
CA LEU A 106 3.99 -18.90 32.09
C LEU A 106 4.51 -19.80 30.95
N SER A 107 5.82 -20.02 30.93
CA SER A 107 6.47 -21.12 30.20
C SER A 107 5.77 -22.45 30.48
N PRO A 108 5.61 -23.35 29.50
CA PRO A 108 5.30 -24.74 29.81
C PRO A 108 6.60 -25.49 30.12
N GLU A 109 6.76 -25.85 31.40
CA GLU A 109 7.59 -26.96 31.84
C GLU A 109 7.11 -28.27 31.19
N ALA A 110 8.08 -29.15 30.93
CA ALA A 110 7.87 -30.53 30.48
C ALA A 110 7.10 -31.35 31.52
N PRO A 111 6.32 -32.36 31.11
CA PRO A 111 5.98 -33.47 31.99
C PRO A 111 6.62 -34.78 31.55
N ASP A 112 7.19 -35.44 32.56
CA ASP A 112 7.68 -36.80 32.55
C ASP A 112 6.60 -37.86 32.26
N ASN A 113 7.11 -38.98 31.74
CA ASN A 113 6.59 -40.34 31.68
C ASN A 113 5.52 -40.74 32.74
N GLN A 114 4.39 -41.33 32.30
CA GLN A 114 4.00 -42.72 32.66
C GLN A 114 2.58 -43.16 32.18
N THR A 115 2.55 -44.45 31.78
CA THR A 115 1.48 -45.46 31.73
C THR A 115 0.40 -45.48 30.63
N MET A 116 0.52 -46.55 29.82
CA MET A 116 -0.46 -47.19 28.94
C MET A 116 -1.80 -47.51 29.62
N GLN A 117 -2.89 -47.45 28.85
CA GLN A 117 -3.94 -48.49 28.83
C GLN A 117 -4.76 -48.45 27.52
N GLN A 118 -5.04 -49.64 26.99
CA GLN A 118 -5.70 -49.96 25.71
C GLN A 118 -7.24 -49.84 25.79
N HIS A 119 -7.91 -49.52 24.67
CA HIS A 119 -8.91 -50.37 23.96
C HIS A 119 -9.78 -49.59 22.92
N PRO A 120 -10.46 -50.29 21.98
CA PRO A 120 -10.59 -49.86 20.58
C PRO A 120 -11.98 -49.33 20.20
N GLY A 121 -12.08 -48.60 19.08
CA GLY A 121 -13.34 -48.20 18.48
C GLY A 121 -13.20 -47.95 16.98
N THR A 122 -13.75 -48.87 16.20
CA THR A 122 -13.88 -48.87 14.73
C THR A 122 -15.01 -47.93 14.29
N CYS A 123 -14.86 -47.18 13.19
CA CYS A 123 -15.95 -46.90 12.24
C CYS A 123 -15.46 -46.30 10.91
N LEU A 124 -16.27 -46.52 9.87
CA LEU A 124 -15.93 -46.74 8.46
C LEU A 124 -15.88 -45.49 7.55
N LEU A 125 -15.25 -45.71 6.38
CA LEU A 125 -15.07 -44.84 5.20
C LEU A 125 -16.33 -44.10 4.69
N SER A 126 -16.13 -42.89 4.16
CA SER A 126 -16.61 -42.55 2.80
C SER A 126 -15.90 -41.32 2.18
N SER A 127 -15.47 -41.51 0.92
CA SER A 127 -15.15 -40.55 -0.15
C SER A 127 -13.99 -39.54 0.00
N ALA A 128 -12.87 -39.88 -0.68
CA ALA A 128 -11.80 -38.96 -1.10
C ALA A 128 -12.17 -38.24 -2.42
N PRO A 129 -11.45 -37.16 -2.80
CA PRO A 129 -10.38 -37.39 -3.77
C PRO A 129 -9.04 -36.64 -3.54
N LYS A 130 -7.98 -37.36 -3.94
CA LYS A 130 -6.66 -36.93 -4.45
C LYS A 130 -5.80 -35.97 -3.62
N LEU A 131 -5.04 -36.59 -2.71
CA LEU A 131 -3.86 -36.03 -2.06
C LEU A 131 -2.59 -36.32 -2.90
N LEU A 132 -1.75 -35.29 -3.05
CA LEU A 132 -0.38 -35.37 -3.55
C LEU A 132 0.44 -36.35 -2.69
N THR A 133 1.01 -37.39 -3.32
CA THR A 133 1.85 -38.40 -2.68
C THR A 133 3.15 -37.79 -2.16
N ILE A 134 3.28 -37.65 -0.84
CA ILE A 134 4.57 -37.47 -0.17
C ILE A 134 5.01 -38.84 0.37
N LYS A 135 6.19 -39.29 -0.05
CA LYS A 135 6.79 -40.57 0.33
C LYS A 135 7.34 -40.47 1.76
N PRO A 136 7.01 -41.39 2.69
CA PRO A 136 7.59 -41.38 4.04
C PRO A 136 8.99 -42.02 4.04
N CYS A 137 9.92 -41.39 4.74
CA CYS A 137 11.27 -41.91 4.93
C CYS A 137 11.28 -42.81 6.18
N ASN A 138 11.68 -44.08 6.01
CA ASN A 138 11.80 -45.04 7.11
C ASN A 138 13.27 -45.22 7.49
N THR A 139 13.56 -45.11 8.78
CA THR A 139 14.90 -45.30 9.35
C THR A 139 15.08 -46.75 9.77
N THR A 140 16.06 -47.44 9.20
CA THR A 140 16.61 -48.69 9.73
C THR A 140 18.13 -48.61 9.70
N GLN A 141 18.74 -48.65 10.88
CA GLN A 141 20.18 -48.86 11.07
C GLN A 141 20.59 -50.27 10.63
N PRO A 142 21.86 -50.44 10.23
CA PRO A 142 22.67 -51.48 10.85
C PRO A 142 24.04 -50.97 11.32
N SER A 143 24.51 -51.62 12.38
CA SER A 143 25.80 -51.45 13.05
C SER A 143 26.91 -52.20 12.31
N ALA A 144 28.07 -51.55 12.08
CA ALA A 144 29.40 -52.19 12.00
C ALA A 144 30.51 -51.13 12.00
N ASN A 145 31.52 -51.33 12.86
CA ASN A 145 32.75 -50.55 12.97
C ASN A 145 33.65 -50.70 11.73
N ALA A 146 34.20 -49.59 11.22
CA ALA A 146 35.55 -49.52 10.65
C ALA A 146 35.95 -48.05 10.49
N THR A 147 37.19 -47.76 10.88
CA THR A 147 37.90 -46.49 10.74
C THR A 147 37.92 -46.02 9.29
N ASP A 148 37.39 -44.83 9.02
CA ASP A 148 37.87 -43.97 7.94
C ASP A 148 37.44 -42.52 8.12
N ALA A 149 38.41 -41.62 7.94
CA ALA A 149 38.22 -40.18 7.99
C ALA A 149 37.32 -39.74 6.81
N GLN A 150 36.07 -39.39 7.10
CA GLN A 150 35.15 -38.83 6.11
C GLN A 150 34.80 -37.39 6.47
N ASN A 151 35.38 -36.52 5.66
CA ASN A 151 35.02 -35.13 5.39
C ASN A 151 33.50 -34.95 5.32
N GLN A 152 32.92 -34.22 6.28
CA GLN A 152 31.49 -33.91 6.27
C GLN A 152 31.18 -32.88 5.17
N ASN A 153 30.94 -33.36 3.95
CA ASN A 153 30.15 -32.62 2.98
C ASN A 153 28.67 -32.73 3.38
N GLY A 154 28.30 -31.97 4.41
CA GLY A 154 26.92 -31.52 4.53
C GLY A 154 26.62 -30.69 3.29
N SER A 155 25.60 -31.09 2.52
CA SER A 155 25.01 -30.31 1.44
C SER A 155 24.29 -29.09 2.02
N GLY A 156 25.03 -28.22 2.70
CA GLY A 156 24.60 -26.88 3.07
C GLY A 156 24.68 -26.01 1.83
N ARG A 157 23.61 -25.29 1.52
CA ARG A 157 23.66 -24.24 0.49
C ARG A 157 24.83 -23.30 0.83
N PRO A 158 25.68 -22.92 -0.15
CA PRO A 158 26.76 -21.98 0.10
C PRO A 158 26.22 -20.71 0.72
N LEU A 159 26.78 -20.28 1.85
CA LEU A 159 26.43 -19.00 2.43
C LEU A 159 26.83 -17.89 1.45
N LEU A 160 25.86 -17.17 0.91
CA LEU A 160 26.12 -16.09 -0.04
C LEU A 160 26.80 -14.90 0.66
N ASN A 161 27.82 -14.34 0.02
CA ASN A 161 28.44 -13.12 0.50
C ASN A 161 27.60 -11.89 0.15
N ILE A 162 27.78 -10.79 0.89
CA ILE A 162 27.03 -9.54 0.68
C ILE A 162 27.17 -9.01 -0.76
N SER A 163 28.36 -9.12 -1.35
CA SER A 163 28.60 -8.71 -2.74
C SER A 163 27.78 -9.53 -3.74
N ASP A 164 27.62 -10.83 -3.49
CA ASP A 164 26.81 -11.70 -4.33
C ASP A 164 25.32 -11.39 -4.17
N ILE A 165 24.89 -11.11 -2.94
CA ILE A 165 23.52 -10.66 -2.64
C ILE A 165 23.22 -9.35 -3.37
N LYS A 166 24.09 -8.33 -3.27
CA LYS A 166 23.92 -7.05 -3.98
C LYS A 166 23.82 -7.25 -5.49
N ARG A 167 24.72 -8.04 -6.08
CA ARG A 167 24.70 -8.35 -7.51
C ARG A 167 23.42 -9.07 -7.94
N ASN A 168 22.93 -10.01 -7.14
CA ASN A 168 21.69 -10.72 -7.41
C ASN A 168 20.48 -9.78 -7.33
N ILE A 169 20.43 -8.92 -6.32
CA ILE A 169 19.39 -7.90 -6.16
C ILE A 169 19.33 -6.98 -7.38
N GLU A 170 20.48 -6.45 -7.81
CA GLU A 170 20.60 -5.61 -9.01
C GLU A 170 20.08 -6.37 -10.24
N ARG A 171 20.58 -7.60 -10.46
CA ARG A 171 20.15 -8.45 -11.56
C ARG A 171 18.64 -8.69 -11.58
N TYR A 172 18.01 -9.04 -10.45
CA TYR A 172 16.57 -9.27 -10.40
C TYR A 172 15.78 -8.00 -10.69
N ASN A 173 16.21 -6.87 -10.11
CA ASN A 173 15.54 -5.59 -10.31
C ASN A 173 15.68 -5.06 -11.74
N ASP A 174 16.81 -5.30 -12.40
CA ASP A 174 17.05 -4.86 -13.78
C ASP A 174 16.29 -5.73 -14.78
N LEU A 175 16.27 -7.05 -14.57
CA LEU A 175 15.58 -7.98 -15.47
C LEU A 175 14.05 -7.86 -15.42
N GLN A 176 13.49 -7.48 -14.26
CA GLN A 176 12.04 -7.35 -14.04
C GLN A 176 11.21 -8.52 -14.59
N THR A 177 11.72 -9.75 -14.45
CA THR A 177 11.11 -10.92 -15.08
C THR A 177 9.71 -11.17 -14.50
N VAL A 178 8.73 -11.30 -15.39
CA VAL A 178 7.38 -11.78 -15.06
C VAL A 178 7.34 -13.28 -15.30
N LEU A 179 7.10 -14.05 -14.25
CA LEU A 179 6.92 -15.49 -14.30
C LEU A 179 5.50 -15.84 -14.75
N ASN A 180 5.36 -16.97 -15.42
CA ASN A 180 4.11 -17.56 -15.89
C ASN A 180 3.33 -16.71 -16.91
N GLU A 181 3.98 -15.75 -17.56
CA GLU A 181 3.37 -14.93 -18.61
C GLU A 181 2.99 -15.76 -19.84
N ASP A 182 3.75 -16.81 -20.14
CA ASP A 182 3.48 -17.77 -21.21
C ASP A 182 2.20 -18.60 -20.98
N VAL A 183 1.83 -18.81 -19.71
CA VAL A 183 0.64 -19.58 -19.32
C VAL A 183 -0.59 -18.68 -19.16
N PHE A 184 -0.44 -17.54 -18.49
CA PHE A 184 -1.55 -16.64 -18.13
C PHE A 184 -1.71 -15.43 -19.06
N GLY A 185 -0.87 -15.35 -20.09
CA GLY A 185 -0.83 -14.22 -21.03
C GLY A 185 -0.13 -12.98 -20.47
N PRO A 186 0.04 -11.93 -21.28
CA PRO A 186 0.70 -10.71 -20.88
C PRO A 186 -0.11 -9.90 -19.85
N VAL A 187 0.59 -9.13 -19.01
CA VAL A 187 -0.03 -8.18 -18.08
C VAL A 187 -0.81 -7.12 -18.86
N GLN A 188 -2.08 -6.93 -18.51
CA GLN A 188 -2.94 -5.92 -19.13
C GLN A 188 -2.90 -4.61 -18.34
N ASN A 189 -3.25 -3.50 -19.01
CA ASN A 189 -3.25 -2.17 -18.38
C ASN A 189 -4.29 -2.03 -17.26
N ASP A 190 -5.32 -2.88 -17.23
CA ASP A 190 -6.37 -2.91 -16.22
C ASP A 190 -6.26 -4.12 -15.27
N SER A 191 -5.24 -4.97 -15.41
CA SER A 191 -5.00 -6.12 -14.52
C SER A 191 -4.86 -5.69 -13.06
N LEU A 192 -5.51 -6.36 -12.12
CA LEU A 192 -5.26 -6.10 -10.69
C LEU A 192 -3.79 -6.40 -10.36
N VAL A 193 -3.11 -5.46 -9.68
CA VAL A 193 -1.74 -5.64 -9.19
C VAL A 193 -1.77 -5.72 -7.67
N ILE A 194 -1.30 -6.84 -7.13
CA ILE A 194 -1.17 -7.04 -5.68
C ILE A 194 0.30 -7.00 -5.31
N VAL A 195 0.66 -6.12 -4.37
CA VAL A 195 2.05 -5.97 -3.91
C VAL A 195 2.17 -6.49 -2.49
N VAL A 196 2.99 -7.52 -2.29
CA VAL A 196 3.23 -8.17 -1.00
C VAL A 196 4.60 -7.75 -0.48
N GLN A 197 4.65 -7.16 0.71
CA GLN A 197 5.91 -6.92 1.41
C GLN A 197 6.37 -8.21 2.11
N VAL A 198 7.59 -8.66 1.79
CA VAL A 198 8.20 -9.89 2.29
C VAL A 198 9.46 -9.57 3.09
N HIS A 199 9.58 -10.18 4.27
CA HIS A 199 10.78 -10.15 5.10
C HIS A 199 11.43 -11.55 5.18
N THR A 200 11.49 -12.17 6.35
CA THR A 200 12.15 -13.48 6.61
C THR A 200 11.20 -14.58 7.09
N ARG A 201 9.90 -14.29 7.17
CA ARG A 201 8.90 -15.20 7.78
C ARG A 201 8.31 -16.19 6.78
N LEU A 202 9.11 -17.17 6.35
CA LEU A 202 8.75 -18.17 5.33
C LEU A 202 7.40 -18.88 5.58
N ILE A 203 7.12 -19.28 6.83
CA ILE A 203 5.88 -20.00 7.19
C ILE A 203 4.64 -19.13 6.91
N TYR A 204 4.67 -17.84 7.28
CA TYR A 204 3.55 -16.94 7.01
C TYR A 204 3.40 -16.63 5.52
N LEU A 205 4.52 -16.49 4.81
CA LEU A 205 4.50 -16.34 3.35
C LEU A 205 3.84 -17.54 2.66
N ARG A 206 4.16 -18.77 3.11
CA ARG A 206 3.52 -19.99 2.61
C ARG A 206 2.01 -19.97 2.85
N HIS A 207 1.57 -19.60 4.06
CA HIS A 207 0.14 -19.49 4.35
C HIS A 207 -0.56 -18.42 3.49
N LEU A 208 0.09 -17.28 3.24
CA LEU A 208 -0.43 -16.28 2.31
C LEU A 208 -0.60 -16.88 0.91
N ILE A 209 0.46 -17.46 0.34
CA ILE A 209 0.43 -18.04 -1.02
C ILE A 209 -0.70 -19.06 -1.15
N VAL A 210 -0.84 -19.96 -0.18
CA VAL A 210 -1.93 -20.97 -0.16
C VAL A 210 -3.32 -20.33 -0.12
N SER A 211 -3.49 -19.22 0.59
CA SER A 211 -4.76 -18.49 0.62
C SER A 211 -5.04 -17.71 -0.67
N LEU A 212 -4.02 -17.10 -1.29
CA LEU A 212 -4.14 -16.43 -2.58
C LEU A 212 -4.50 -17.41 -3.69
N ALA A 213 -3.95 -18.63 -3.66
CA ALA A 213 -4.26 -19.68 -4.63
C ALA A 213 -5.75 -20.07 -4.67
N GLN A 214 -6.50 -19.79 -3.58
CA GLN A 214 -7.94 -20.08 -3.47
C GLN A 214 -8.80 -18.87 -3.87
N ALA A 215 -8.20 -17.71 -4.11
CA ALA A 215 -8.93 -16.51 -4.48
C ALA A 215 -9.49 -16.64 -5.90
N ARG A 216 -10.73 -16.16 -6.08
CA ARG A 216 -11.39 -16.16 -7.38
C ARG A 216 -10.67 -15.20 -8.34
N ASP A 217 -10.52 -15.62 -9.59
CA ASP A 217 -9.95 -14.84 -10.70
C ASP A 217 -8.48 -14.40 -10.46
N ILE A 218 -7.75 -15.10 -9.58
CA ILE A 218 -6.35 -14.81 -9.23
C ILE A 218 -5.38 -15.00 -10.39
N ASP A 219 -5.71 -15.87 -11.34
CA ASP A 219 -4.95 -16.16 -12.56
C ASP A 219 -4.76 -14.91 -13.45
N SER A 220 -5.74 -13.99 -13.42
CA SER A 220 -5.70 -12.71 -14.13
C SER A 220 -4.77 -11.66 -13.49
N VAL A 221 -4.42 -11.82 -12.21
CA VAL A 221 -3.69 -10.86 -11.37
C VAL A 221 -2.17 -10.91 -11.61
N LEU A 222 -1.49 -9.78 -11.40
CA LEU A 222 -0.04 -9.73 -11.21
C LEU A 222 0.30 -9.66 -9.71
N LEU A 223 0.94 -10.70 -9.18
CA LEU A 223 1.49 -10.70 -7.83
C LEU A 223 2.94 -10.21 -7.83
N VAL A 224 3.20 -9.09 -7.15
CA VAL A 224 4.54 -8.54 -6.97
C VAL A 224 5.00 -8.78 -5.54
N PHE A 225 6.00 -9.64 -5.35
CA PHE A 225 6.64 -9.84 -4.05
C PHE A 225 7.82 -8.88 -3.92
N SER A 226 7.78 -8.04 -2.89
CA SER A 226 8.79 -7.04 -2.60
C SER A 226 9.57 -7.43 -1.35
N HIS A 227 10.84 -7.78 -1.52
CA HIS A 227 11.69 -8.35 -0.48
C HIS A 227 12.60 -7.28 0.12
N ASP A 228 12.74 -7.22 1.45
CA ASP A 228 13.83 -6.46 2.12
C ASP A 228 14.95 -7.34 2.67
N TYR A 229 14.87 -8.65 2.43
CA TYR A 229 15.87 -9.63 2.77
C TYR A 229 15.99 -10.66 1.64
N TYR A 230 17.20 -10.87 1.15
CA TYR A 230 17.50 -11.87 0.13
C TYR A 230 17.71 -13.23 0.80
N ASP A 231 16.85 -14.18 0.46
CA ASP A 231 16.90 -15.54 0.98
C ASP A 231 16.51 -16.52 -0.13
N GLU A 232 17.37 -17.49 -0.42
CA GLU A 232 17.15 -18.41 -1.53
C GLU A 232 15.92 -19.30 -1.33
N GLU A 233 15.60 -19.70 -0.10
CA GLU A 233 14.43 -20.54 0.18
C GLU A 233 13.13 -19.75 0.01
N ILE A 234 13.10 -18.49 0.43
CA ILE A 234 11.97 -17.58 0.19
C ILE A 234 11.80 -17.32 -1.31
N ASN A 235 12.91 -17.07 -2.02
CA ASN A 235 12.87 -16.81 -3.45
C ASN A 235 12.35 -18.03 -4.24
N GLU A 236 12.80 -19.23 -3.89
CA GLU A 236 12.32 -20.48 -4.48
C GLU A 236 10.83 -20.72 -4.18
N LEU A 237 10.37 -20.43 -2.96
CA LEU A 237 8.95 -20.52 -2.63
C LEU A 237 8.12 -19.59 -3.53
N VAL A 238 8.55 -18.35 -3.73
CA VAL A 238 7.85 -17.39 -4.61
C VAL A 238 7.91 -17.84 -6.07
N GLN A 239 9.04 -18.37 -6.54
CA GLN A 239 9.19 -18.91 -7.90
C GLN A 239 8.33 -20.15 -8.15
N SER A 240 7.98 -20.91 -7.12
CA SER A 240 7.12 -22.10 -7.23
C SER A 240 5.62 -21.79 -7.41
N VAL A 241 5.22 -20.52 -7.33
CA VAL A 241 3.83 -20.11 -7.55
C VAL A 241 3.47 -20.31 -9.03
N ASP A 242 2.44 -21.11 -9.28
CA ASP A 242 2.04 -21.60 -10.61
C ASP A 242 0.60 -21.23 -11.01
N PHE A 243 -0.12 -20.47 -10.17
CA PHE A 243 -1.54 -20.15 -10.36
C PHE A 243 -1.82 -18.73 -10.86
N CYS A 244 -0.79 -17.88 -11.04
CA CYS A 244 -0.92 -16.52 -11.57
C CYS A 244 0.43 -15.97 -12.06
N LYS A 245 0.45 -14.74 -12.56
CA LYS A 245 1.67 -14.03 -12.95
C LYS A 245 2.41 -13.51 -11.72
N VAL A 246 3.72 -13.72 -11.66
CA VAL A 246 4.53 -13.37 -10.49
C VAL A 246 5.74 -12.53 -10.88
N MET A 247 6.02 -11.50 -10.10
CA MET A 247 7.25 -10.72 -10.20
C MET A 247 7.89 -10.60 -8.82
N GLN A 248 9.22 -10.64 -8.77
CA GLN A 248 10.01 -10.36 -7.57
C GLN A 248 10.79 -9.05 -7.73
N ILE A 249 10.73 -8.20 -6.71
CA ILE A 249 11.54 -6.99 -6.60
C ILE A 249 12.24 -6.97 -5.25
N PHE A 250 13.47 -6.46 -5.21
CA PHE A 250 14.31 -6.51 -4.02
C PHE A 250 14.75 -5.11 -3.60
N TYR A 251 14.47 -4.74 -2.36
CA TYR A 251 14.89 -3.46 -1.79
C TYR A 251 16.43 -3.41 -1.66
N PRO A 252 17.12 -2.49 -2.36
CA PRO A 252 18.57 -2.57 -2.53
C PRO A 252 19.38 -2.08 -1.33
N THR A 253 18.77 -1.32 -0.42
CA THR A 253 19.44 -0.66 0.70
C THR A 253 18.88 -1.14 2.04
N SER A 254 18.87 -2.46 2.21
CA SER A 254 18.47 -3.15 3.45
C SER A 254 19.60 -3.24 4.48
N ILE A 255 19.27 -3.60 5.72
CA ILE A 255 20.25 -3.92 6.78
C ILE A 255 21.13 -5.12 6.41
N GLN A 256 20.62 -6.05 5.61
CA GLN A 256 21.37 -7.22 5.13
C GLN A 256 22.50 -6.80 4.17
N THR A 257 22.23 -5.81 3.32
CA THR A 257 23.18 -5.32 2.32
C THR A 257 24.14 -4.26 2.89
N HIS A 258 23.77 -3.61 3.98
CA HIS A 258 24.53 -2.53 4.62
C HIS A 258 24.65 -2.78 6.14
N PRO A 259 25.27 -3.88 6.61
CA PRO A 259 25.22 -4.27 8.02
C PRO A 259 26.01 -3.35 8.97
N HIS A 260 27.00 -2.61 8.46
CA HIS A 260 27.94 -1.81 9.25
C HIS A 260 27.97 -0.32 8.86
N GLU A 261 27.03 0.09 8.01
CA GLU A 261 26.93 1.46 7.50
C GLU A 261 25.45 1.82 7.34
N PHE A 262 25.15 3.12 7.24
CA PHE A 262 23.79 3.55 6.95
C PHE A 262 23.32 2.98 5.60
N PRO A 263 22.11 2.40 5.48
CA PRO A 263 20.98 2.42 6.42
C PRO A 263 20.85 1.19 7.33
N GLY A 264 21.90 0.40 7.55
CA GLY A 264 22.00 -0.52 8.68
C GLY A 264 22.60 0.12 9.92
N GLU A 265 23.17 -0.68 10.81
CA GLU A 265 23.76 -0.18 12.06
C GLU A 265 25.19 0.28 11.81
N SER A 266 25.49 1.54 12.10
CA SER A 266 26.86 2.05 12.02
C SER A 266 27.50 2.11 13.40
N ALA A 267 28.79 1.81 13.49
CA ALA A 267 29.54 1.92 14.74
C ALA A 267 29.55 3.35 15.33
N GLY A 268 29.30 4.38 14.51
CA GLY A 268 29.20 5.77 14.95
C GLY A 268 27.80 6.25 15.29
N ASP A 269 26.77 5.39 15.20
CA ASP A 269 25.40 5.75 15.57
C ASP A 269 25.30 5.99 17.09
N CYS A 270 24.56 7.02 17.47
CA CYS A 270 24.27 7.29 18.87
C CYS A 270 23.41 6.16 19.48
N PRO A 271 23.73 5.70 20.70
CA PRO A 271 22.88 4.74 21.41
C PRO A 271 21.45 5.27 21.57
N ARG A 272 20.46 4.43 21.30
CA ARG A 272 19.03 4.80 21.24
C ARG A 272 18.56 5.72 22.38
N ASN A 273 18.93 5.42 23.61
CA ASN A 273 18.40 6.05 24.81
C ASN A 273 19.35 7.08 25.45
N VAL A 274 20.45 7.43 24.79
CA VAL A 274 21.35 8.46 25.33
C VAL A 274 20.70 9.84 25.24
N LYS A 275 20.96 10.72 26.21
CA LYS A 275 20.44 12.10 26.15
C LYS A 275 21.20 12.91 25.11
N LYS A 276 20.55 13.92 24.54
CA LYS A 276 21.14 14.76 23.49
C LYS A 276 22.46 15.41 23.86
N GLU A 277 22.59 15.91 25.09
CA GLU A 277 23.83 16.54 25.53
C GLU A 277 24.98 15.53 25.65
N GLN A 278 24.71 14.34 26.21
CA GLN A 278 25.67 13.24 26.26
C GLN A 278 26.06 12.75 24.85
N ALA A 279 25.10 12.69 23.91
CA ALA A 279 25.37 12.34 22.53
C ALA A 279 26.37 13.30 21.85
N LYS A 280 26.25 14.60 22.12
CA LYS A 280 27.19 15.62 21.62
C LYS A 280 28.58 15.45 22.21
N GLU A 281 28.67 15.14 23.51
CA GLU A 281 29.95 14.87 24.19
C GLU A 281 30.64 13.62 23.63
N MET A 282 29.86 12.58 23.31
CA MET A 282 30.34 11.35 22.67
C MET A 282 30.67 11.52 21.17
N MET A 283 30.33 12.67 20.58
CA MET A 283 30.55 12.96 19.15
C MET A 283 30.02 11.89 18.19
N CYS A 284 28.89 11.25 18.52
CA CYS A 284 28.24 10.28 17.62
C CYS A 284 27.55 10.98 16.43
N ILE A 285 27.44 10.29 15.30
CA ILE A 285 27.14 10.87 13.97
C ILE A 285 25.81 11.61 13.94
N ASN A 286 24.78 11.03 14.54
CA ASN A 286 23.42 11.56 14.54
C ASN A 286 23.06 12.32 15.83
N ALA A 287 24.04 12.75 16.64
CA ALA A 287 23.82 13.38 17.96
C ALA A 287 22.85 14.56 17.93
N LEU A 288 22.88 15.35 16.86
CA LEU A 288 22.03 16.53 16.71
C LEU A 288 20.59 16.22 16.29
N HIS A 289 20.31 14.99 15.89
CA HIS A 289 19.07 14.54 15.25
C HIS A 289 18.35 13.39 16.01
N PRO A 290 17.99 13.57 17.30
CA PRO A 290 17.06 12.65 17.95
C PRO A 290 15.65 12.82 17.39
N ASP A 291 14.78 11.83 17.65
CA ASP A 291 13.36 11.92 17.38
C ASP A 291 12.64 12.90 18.32
N LEU A 292 11.32 13.07 18.14
CA LEU A 292 10.48 13.95 18.97
C LEU A 292 10.54 13.61 20.46
N TYR A 293 10.81 12.35 20.80
CA TYR A 293 10.85 11.83 22.17
C TYR A 293 12.29 11.76 22.72
N GLY A 294 13.27 12.27 21.99
CA GLY A 294 14.67 12.30 22.41
C GLY A 294 15.44 11.00 22.19
N HIS A 295 14.93 10.07 21.39
CA HIS A 295 15.61 8.81 21.08
C HIS A 295 16.35 8.86 19.74
N TYR A 296 17.42 8.07 19.64
CA TYR A 296 18.17 7.89 18.40
C TYR A 296 17.70 6.69 17.60
N ARG A 297 18.07 6.71 16.33
CA ARG A 297 17.69 5.71 15.32
C ARG A 297 18.12 4.29 15.72
N GLU A 298 17.25 3.33 15.49
CA GLU A 298 17.59 1.90 15.38
C GLU A 298 17.28 1.42 13.95
N ALA A 299 18.26 0.80 13.30
CA ALA A 299 18.16 0.44 11.89
C ALA A 299 16.95 -0.45 11.57
N LYS A 300 16.72 -1.49 12.39
CA LYS A 300 15.61 -2.45 12.24
C LYS A 300 14.22 -1.81 12.18
N PHE A 301 14.00 -0.71 12.90
CA PHE A 301 12.71 -0.01 12.89
C PHE A 301 12.55 0.92 11.69
N THR A 302 13.66 1.46 11.18
CA THR A 302 13.63 2.34 10.01
C THR A 302 13.44 1.59 8.69
N GLN A 303 13.93 0.34 8.59
CA GLN A 303 13.89 -0.44 7.36
C GLN A 303 12.47 -0.59 6.80
N THR A 304 11.49 -0.94 7.63
CA THR A 304 10.10 -1.17 7.17
C THR A 304 9.54 0.06 6.45
N LYS A 305 9.81 1.27 6.95
CA LYS A 305 9.36 2.52 6.34
C LYS A 305 10.11 2.81 5.04
N HIS A 306 11.43 2.62 5.02
CA HIS A 306 12.23 2.82 3.81
C HIS A 306 11.82 1.86 2.69
N HIS A 307 11.66 0.58 3.01
CA HIS A 307 11.17 -0.43 2.07
C HIS A 307 9.79 -0.09 1.55
N TRP A 308 8.87 0.35 2.42
CA TRP A 308 7.52 0.74 2.00
C TRP A 308 7.53 1.88 0.99
N TRP A 309 8.31 2.92 1.26
CA TRP A 309 8.41 4.06 0.35
C TRP A 309 9.11 3.70 -0.97
N TRP A 310 10.21 2.94 -0.90
CA TRP A 310 10.90 2.48 -2.10
C TRP A 310 10.00 1.61 -2.97
N LYS A 311 9.30 0.63 -2.40
CA LYS A 311 8.48 -0.31 -3.20
C LYS A 311 7.31 0.40 -3.86
N ALA A 312 6.69 1.37 -3.19
CA ALA A 312 5.63 2.18 -3.79
C ALA A 312 6.18 2.90 -5.04
N ASN A 313 7.28 3.63 -4.90
CA ASN A 313 7.89 4.33 -6.04
C ASN A 313 8.34 3.37 -7.15
N ARG A 314 8.87 2.20 -6.80
CA ARG A 314 9.28 1.17 -7.75
C ARG A 314 8.08 0.71 -8.59
N VAL A 315 7.02 0.29 -7.93
CA VAL A 315 5.82 -0.28 -8.59
C VAL A 315 5.04 0.75 -9.41
N PHE A 316 4.94 1.99 -8.94
CA PHE A 316 4.18 3.03 -9.65
C PHE A 316 4.94 3.66 -10.82
N ASN A 317 6.26 3.83 -10.71
CA ASN A 317 7.00 4.68 -11.64
C ASN A 317 8.13 3.98 -12.41
N GLN A 318 8.64 2.83 -11.93
CA GLN A 318 9.89 2.26 -12.42
C GLN A 318 9.77 0.85 -12.99
N LEU A 319 8.65 0.17 -12.77
CA LEU A 319 8.38 -1.11 -13.40
C LEU A 319 7.88 -0.90 -14.84
N GLU A 320 8.46 -1.64 -15.78
CA GLU A 320 8.11 -1.53 -17.20
C GLU A 320 6.70 -2.05 -17.46
N VAL A 321 6.33 -3.15 -16.79
CA VAL A 321 5.04 -3.84 -16.97
C VAL A 321 3.86 -3.01 -16.48
N THR A 322 4.09 -2.07 -15.56
CA THR A 322 3.05 -1.20 -14.99
C THR A 322 3.14 0.25 -15.48
N ARG A 323 4.01 0.57 -16.44
CA ARG A 323 4.28 1.96 -16.86
C ARG A 323 3.04 2.72 -17.36
N ASN A 324 2.11 2.02 -17.99
CA ASN A 324 0.84 2.58 -18.50
C ASN A 324 -0.38 1.99 -17.79
N HIS A 325 -0.18 1.48 -16.58
CA HIS A 325 -1.22 0.81 -15.81
C HIS A 325 -2.29 1.82 -15.34
N THR A 326 -3.56 1.49 -15.58
CA THR A 326 -4.73 2.30 -15.17
C THR A 326 -5.59 1.59 -14.14
N GLY A 327 -5.27 0.34 -13.79
CA GLY A 327 -5.94 -0.46 -12.78
C GLY A 327 -5.58 -0.08 -11.34
N ILE A 328 -6.04 -0.90 -10.41
CA ILE A 328 -5.92 -0.67 -8.96
C ILE A 328 -4.72 -1.45 -8.42
N TYR A 329 -3.99 -0.82 -7.49
CA TYR A 329 -2.93 -1.47 -6.71
C TYR A 329 -3.46 -1.81 -5.32
N GLN A 330 -3.34 -3.08 -4.92
CA GLN A 330 -3.72 -3.54 -3.59
C GLN A 330 -2.47 -3.91 -2.76
N PRO A 331 -2.10 -3.11 -1.75
CA PRO A 331 -0.96 -3.40 -0.90
C PRO A 331 -1.31 -4.43 0.20
N PHE A 332 -0.41 -5.39 0.42
CA PHE A 332 -0.42 -6.29 1.58
C PHE A 332 0.96 -6.28 2.26
N GLY A 333 0.98 -6.37 3.58
CA GLY A 333 2.21 -6.54 4.37
C GLY A 333 2.03 -7.67 5.37
N ILE A 334 3.07 -8.50 5.54
CA ILE A 334 3.09 -9.68 6.42
C ILE A 334 4.31 -9.62 7.34
#